data_AF-A0A4P6PZ68-F1
#
_entry.id   AF-A0A4P6PZ68-F1
#
_cell.length_a   1.000
_cell.length_b   1.000
_cell.length_c   1.000
_cell.angle_alpha   90.00
_cell.angle_beta   90.00
_cell.angle_gamma   90.00
#
_symmetry.space_group_name_H-M   'P 1'
#
loop_
_entity.id
_entity.type
_entity.pdbx_description
1 polymer ?
#
loop_
_entity_poly.entity_id
_entity_poly.type
_entity_poly.pdbx_seq_one_letter_code
_entity_poly.pdbx_strand_id
1 'polypeptide(L)'
;MASRNEPDQPPEARLIRERREAMLISPETLSRRIHEAGYDRGVSGRRLREIEEGRTRAGKPTAAPALTLVQVALTLGITAADLDEVGRADAAAIMRNHLKGRIQQEPEVAALPGVSEELRQQIIQGLDELRAAPDLTREQKAQLEAAYLRSLSRSAEAARDQLQETIRTFRGDSE
;
A
#
# COMPACT_ATOMS: atom_id res chain seq x y z
N MET A 1 22.80 12.65 1.23
CA MET A 1 23.21 12.81 -0.18
C MET A 1 21.94 13.03 -0.99
N ALA A 2 21.73 14.24 -1.55
CA ALA A 2 20.56 14.50 -2.37
C ALA A 2 20.75 13.83 -3.74
N SER A 3 20.06 12.72 -3.98
CA SER A 3 20.02 12.08 -5.30
C SER A 3 19.34 13.02 -6.27
N ARG A 4 20.12 13.53 -7.23
CA ARG A 4 19.59 14.25 -8.39
C ARG A 4 18.63 13.31 -9.11
N ASN A 5 17.34 13.68 -9.19
CA ASN A 5 16.47 13.15 -10.24
C ASN A 5 17.22 13.32 -11.56
N GLU A 6 17.47 12.23 -12.29
CA GLU A 6 17.89 12.36 -13.68
C GLU A 6 16.77 13.13 -14.40
N PRO A 7 17.06 14.25 -15.08
CA PRO A 7 16.05 15.19 -15.54
C PRO A 7 15.03 14.60 -16.52
N ASP A 8 15.28 13.41 -17.05
CA ASP A 8 14.41 12.70 -18.00
C ASP A 8 13.62 11.54 -17.40
N GLN A 9 13.81 11.22 -16.10
CA GLN A 9 13.12 10.10 -15.48
C GLN A 9 11.83 10.59 -14.81
N PRO A 10 10.66 9.96 -15.05
CA PRO A 10 9.44 10.27 -14.36
C PRO A 10 9.64 10.18 -12.84
N PRO A 11 9.06 11.10 -12.07
CA PRO A 11 9.31 11.19 -10.63
C PRO A 11 8.86 9.94 -9.87
N GLU A 12 7.83 9.22 -10.37
CA GLU A 12 7.38 7.97 -9.77
C GLU A 12 8.32 6.78 -9.99
N ALA A 13 9.17 6.83 -11.03
CA ALA A 13 9.96 5.68 -11.47
C ALA A 13 10.98 5.26 -10.40
N ARG A 14 11.59 6.24 -9.73
CA ARG A 14 12.52 6.02 -8.63
C ARG A 14 11.82 5.39 -7.42
N LEU A 15 10.66 5.93 -7.04
CA LEU A 15 9.86 5.41 -5.92
C LEU A 15 9.48 3.94 -6.14
N ILE A 16 9.00 3.59 -7.35
CA ILE A 16 8.65 2.20 -7.71
C ILE A 16 9.88 1.30 -7.58
N ARG A 17 11.01 1.71 -8.17
CA ARG A 17 12.25 0.92 -8.16
C ARG A 17 12.74 0.68 -6.73
N GLU A 18 12.86 1.73 -5.92
CA GLU A 18 13.34 1.65 -4.54
C GLU A 18 12.46 0.71 -3.70
N ARG A 19 11.14 0.83 -3.82
CA ARG A 19 10.19 -0.03 -3.08
C ARG A 19 10.25 -1.48 -3.56
N ARG A 20 10.33 -1.71 -4.87
CA ARG A 20 10.49 -3.06 -5.45
C ARG A 20 11.79 -3.73 -4.98
N GLU A 21 12.89 -2.99 -4.99
CA GLU A 21 14.20 -3.49 -4.55
C GLU A 21 14.23 -3.78 -3.05
N ALA A 22 13.58 -2.95 -2.23
CA ALA A 22 13.42 -3.21 -0.80
C ALA A 22 12.64 -4.51 -0.51
N MET A 23 11.73 -4.90 -1.41
CA MET A 23 11.01 -6.18 -1.34
C MET A 23 11.78 -7.36 -1.94
N LEU A 24 12.98 -7.13 -2.52
CA LEU A 24 13.82 -8.15 -3.17
C LEU A 24 13.11 -8.91 -4.31
N ILE A 25 12.21 -8.25 -5.04
CA ILE A 25 11.47 -8.86 -6.15
C ILE A 25 11.91 -8.29 -7.50
N SER A 26 11.88 -9.14 -8.53
CA SER A 26 12.10 -8.69 -9.92
C SER A 26 10.85 -8.02 -10.51
N PRO A 27 10.99 -7.22 -11.58
CA PRO A 27 9.84 -6.69 -12.32
C PRO A 27 8.87 -7.78 -12.80
N GLU A 28 9.38 -8.96 -13.17
CA GLU A 28 8.54 -10.10 -13.57
C GLU A 28 7.75 -10.67 -12.40
N THR A 29 8.37 -10.73 -11.21
CA THR A 29 7.69 -11.17 -9.99
C THR A 29 6.62 -10.15 -9.58
N LEU A 30 6.90 -8.86 -9.69
CA LEU A 30 5.94 -7.79 -9.43
C LEU A 30 4.74 -7.87 -10.40
N SER A 31 5.00 -8.01 -11.70
CA SER A 31 3.96 -8.22 -12.72
C SER A 31 3.04 -9.40 -12.38
N ARG A 32 3.63 -10.53 -11.97
CA ARG A 32 2.85 -11.70 -11.53
C ARG A 32 1.96 -11.38 -10.32
N ARG A 33 2.50 -10.72 -9.29
CA ARG A 33 1.72 -10.33 -8.11
C ARG A 33 0.55 -9.39 -8.45
N ILE A 34 0.78 -8.43 -9.34
CA ILE A 34 -0.28 -7.52 -9.82
C ILE A 34 -1.41 -8.33 -10.48
N HIS A 35 -1.09 -9.34 -11.28
CA HIS A 35 -2.09 -10.21 -11.91
C HIS A 35 -2.80 -11.12 -10.89
N GLU A 36 -2.06 -11.67 -9.91
CA GLU A 36 -2.63 -12.50 -8.83
C GLU A 36 -3.60 -11.69 -7.96
N ALA A 37 -3.34 -10.39 -7.77
CA ALA A 37 -4.23 -9.45 -7.10
C ALA A 37 -5.46 -9.05 -7.94
N GLY A 38 -5.63 -9.60 -9.16
CA GLY A 38 -6.79 -9.36 -10.02
C GLY A 38 -6.78 -8.03 -10.77
N TYR A 39 -5.64 -7.34 -10.80
CA TYR A 39 -5.47 -6.10 -11.57
C TYR A 39 -5.21 -6.39 -13.07
N ASP A 40 -5.20 -5.33 -13.88
CA ASP A 40 -5.14 -5.40 -15.34
C ASP A 40 -3.94 -6.24 -15.85
N ARG A 41 -4.19 -7.05 -16.89
CA ARG A 41 -3.19 -7.93 -17.53
C ARG A 41 -2.18 -7.17 -18.41
N GLY A 42 -2.33 -5.85 -18.53
CA GLY A 42 -1.45 -4.98 -19.32
C GLY A 42 -0.08 -4.70 -18.69
N VAL A 43 0.13 -5.02 -17.40
CA VAL A 43 1.36 -4.69 -16.67
C VAL A 43 2.36 -5.83 -16.74
N SER A 44 3.11 -5.90 -17.84
CA SER A 44 4.20 -6.88 -18.01
C SER A 44 5.49 -6.48 -17.29
N GLY A 45 6.35 -7.46 -16.96
CA GLY A 45 7.69 -7.20 -16.41
C GLY A 45 8.54 -6.27 -17.28
N ARG A 46 8.43 -6.40 -18.61
CA ARG A 46 9.05 -5.47 -19.56
C ARG A 46 8.51 -4.05 -19.39
N ARG A 47 7.18 -3.89 -19.32
CA ARG A 47 6.55 -2.58 -19.15
C ARG A 47 6.96 -1.93 -17.82
N LEU A 48 7.09 -2.72 -16.76
CA LEU A 48 7.58 -2.27 -15.46
C LEU A 48 9.02 -1.76 -15.54
N ARG A 49 9.92 -2.48 -16.25
CA ARG A 49 11.29 -1.99 -16.50
C ARG A 49 11.29 -0.65 -17.24
N GLU A 50 10.49 -0.53 -18.30
CA GLU A 50 10.39 0.72 -19.07
C GLU A 50 9.83 1.88 -18.21
N ILE A 51 8.88 1.60 -17.31
CA ILE A 51 8.38 2.58 -16.33
C ILE A 51 9.46 2.97 -15.33
N GLU A 52 10.15 1.99 -14.73
CA GLU A 52 11.23 2.21 -13.78
C GLU A 52 12.42 2.93 -14.40
N GLU A 53 12.71 2.73 -15.69
CA GLU A 53 13.77 3.42 -16.43
C GLU A 53 13.31 4.79 -16.96
N GLY A 54 12.00 5.06 -16.95
CA GLY A 54 11.43 6.28 -17.50
C GLY A 54 11.48 6.39 -19.01
N ARG A 55 11.94 5.34 -19.70
CA ARG A 55 12.06 5.29 -21.16
C ARG A 55 11.69 3.91 -21.68
N THR A 56 11.13 3.89 -22.87
CA THR A 56 10.91 2.65 -23.63
C THR A 56 12.24 2.08 -24.12
N ARG A 57 12.27 0.81 -24.52
CA ARG A 57 13.45 0.22 -25.19
C ARG A 57 13.94 1.01 -26.42
N ALA A 58 13.05 1.75 -27.07
CA ALA A 58 13.36 2.61 -28.21
C ALA A 58 13.91 4.00 -27.80
N GLY A 59 14.18 4.22 -26.51
CA GLY A 59 14.72 5.47 -25.97
C GLY A 59 13.70 6.59 -25.78
N LYS A 60 12.42 6.37 -26.10
CA LYS A 60 11.37 7.39 -25.92
C LYS A 60 10.98 7.51 -24.45
N PRO A 61 10.83 8.73 -23.89
CA PRO A 61 10.28 8.93 -22.55
C PRO A 61 8.95 8.21 -22.37
N THR A 62 8.76 7.59 -21.20
CA THR A 62 7.49 6.95 -20.83
C THR A 62 7.24 7.14 -19.35
N ALA A 63 5.99 7.43 -19.00
CA ALA A 63 5.50 7.44 -17.63
C ALA A 63 4.44 6.34 -17.43
N ALA A 64 4.15 6.01 -16.18
CA ALA A 64 3.05 5.11 -15.87
C ALA A 64 1.71 5.87 -15.97
N PRO A 65 0.73 5.36 -16.75
CA PRO A 65 -0.65 5.86 -16.67
C PRO A 65 -1.16 5.78 -15.23
N ALA A 66 -2.01 6.72 -14.82
CA ALA A 66 -2.46 6.84 -13.42
C ALA A 66 -3.01 5.53 -12.85
N LEU A 67 -3.86 4.83 -13.60
CA LEU A 67 -4.43 3.56 -13.16
C LEU A 67 -3.38 2.45 -13.00
N THR A 68 -2.45 2.33 -13.95
CA THR A 68 -1.32 1.40 -13.86
C THR A 68 -0.45 1.72 -12.65
N LEU A 69 -0.20 3.01 -12.40
CA LEU A 69 0.58 3.45 -11.26
C LEU A 69 -0.09 3.06 -9.94
N VAL A 70 -1.41 3.19 -9.83
CA VAL A 70 -2.17 2.75 -8.65
C VAL A 70 -2.04 1.24 -8.41
N GLN A 71 -2.14 0.42 -9.45
CA GLN A 71 -2.02 -1.04 -9.33
C GLN A 71 -0.62 -1.46 -8.85
N VAL A 72 0.41 -0.82 -9.40
CA VAL A 72 1.81 -1.01 -8.96
C VAL A 72 1.99 -0.54 -7.52
N ALA A 73 1.46 0.64 -7.19
CA ALA A 73 1.59 1.24 -5.87
C ALA A 73 0.97 0.36 -4.78
N LEU A 74 -0.25 -0.13 -5.00
CA LEU A 74 -0.92 -1.06 -4.08
C LEU A 74 -0.10 -2.33 -3.85
N THR A 75 0.47 -2.91 -4.92
CA THR A 75 1.27 -4.13 -4.80
C THR A 75 2.60 -3.92 -4.07
N LEU A 76 3.15 -2.71 -4.14
CA LEU A 76 4.41 -2.32 -3.49
C LEU A 76 4.22 -1.67 -2.11
N GLY A 77 2.99 -1.56 -1.61
CA GLY A 77 2.70 -0.87 -0.36
C GLY A 77 3.02 0.64 -0.38
N ILE A 78 3.03 1.24 -1.57
CA ILE A 78 3.13 2.69 -1.76
C ILE A 78 1.77 3.31 -1.43
N THR A 79 1.77 4.44 -0.75
CA THR A 79 0.56 5.14 -0.30
C THR A 79 0.15 6.25 -1.26
N ALA A 80 -1.08 6.74 -1.14
CA ALA A 80 -1.52 7.93 -1.89
C ALA A 80 -0.68 9.18 -1.54
N ALA A 81 -0.17 9.28 -0.31
CA ALA A 81 0.70 10.37 0.11
C ALA A 81 2.07 10.30 -0.58
N ASP A 82 2.68 9.12 -0.68
CA ASP A 82 3.93 8.93 -1.44
C ASP A 82 3.75 9.36 -2.91
N LEU A 83 2.59 9.06 -3.51
CA LEU A 83 2.25 9.45 -4.89
C LEU A 83 2.10 10.97 -5.05
N ASP A 84 1.45 11.64 -4.10
CA ASP A 84 1.36 13.11 -4.09
C ASP A 84 2.74 13.76 -3.95
N GLU A 85 3.60 13.22 -3.08
CA GLU A 85 4.96 13.73 -2.85
C GLU A 85 5.81 13.70 -4.12
N VAL A 86 5.65 12.67 -4.95
CA VAL A 86 6.31 12.57 -6.26
C VAL A 86 5.56 13.30 -7.39
N GLY A 87 4.54 14.10 -7.07
CA GLY A 87 3.81 14.92 -8.03
C GLY A 87 2.77 14.17 -8.87
N ARG A 88 2.35 12.98 -8.44
CA ARG A 88 1.35 12.13 -9.11
C ARG A 88 -0.02 12.18 -8.43
N ALA A 89 -0.54 13.41 -8.29
CA ALA A 89 -1.83 13.68 -7.69
C ALA A 89 -3.01 13.03 -8.43
N ASP A 90 -2.86 12.82 -9.73
CA ASP A 90 -3.80 12.07 -10.57
C ASP A 90 -3.98 10.62 -10.08
N ALA A 91 -2.87 9.93 -9.81
CA ALA A 91 -2.90 8.56 -9.29
C ALA A 91 -3.30 8.52 -7.81
N ALA A 92 -2.82 9.47 -6.99
CA ALA A 92 -3.18 9.57 -5.58
C ALA A 92 -4.69 9.71 -5.38
N ALA A 93 -5.36 10.55 -6.18
CA ALA A 93 -6.81 10.74 -6.11
C ALA A 93 -7.58 9.44 -6.42
N ILE A 94 -7.15 8.69 -7.44
CA ILE A 94 -7.73 7.39 -7.78
C ILE A 94 -7.53 6.40 -6.63
N MET A 95 -6.33 6.37 -6.05
CA MET A 95 -5.98 5.47 -4.95
C MET A 95 -6.80 5.73 -3.69
N ARG A 96 -6.98 7.00 -3.29
CA ARG A 96 -7.86 7.37 -2.16
C ARG A 96 -9.30 6.92 -2.37
N ASN A 97 -9.82 7.12 -3.58
CA ASN A 97 -11.19 6.69 -3.90
C ASN A 97 -11.32 5.17 -3.84
N HIS A 98 -10.32 4.44 -4.34
CA HIS A 98 -10.27 2.99 -4.24
C HIS A 98 -10.22 2.53 -2.77
N LEU A 99 -9.31 3.09 -1.97
CA LEU A 99 -9.17 2.75 -0.55
C LEU A 99 -10.43 3.07 0.25
N LYS A 100 -11.07 4.22 0.01
CA LYS A 100 -12.34 4.57 0.63
C LYS A 100 -13.43 3.53 0.34
N GLY A 101 -13.54 3.07 -0.91
CA GLY A 101 -14.45 2.00 -1.29
C GLY A 101 -14.13 0.67 -0.60
N ARG A 102 -12.84 0.32 -0.50
CA ARG A 102 -12.39 -0.90 0.19
C ARG A 102 -12.67 -0.87 1.69
N ILE A 103 -12.40 0.25 2.36
CA ILE A 103 -12.70 0.44 3.78
C ILE A 103 -14.21 0.28 4.05
N GLN A 104 -15.06 0.78 3.15
CA GLN A 104 -16.52 0.60 3.28
C GLN A 104 -16.97 -0.86 3.16
N GLN A 105 -16.19 -1.71 2.46
CA GLN A 105 -16.46 -3.15 2.34
C GLN A 105 -15.93 -3.95 3.54
N GLU A 106 -15.04 -3.38 4.33
CA GLU A 106 -14.41 -4.02 5.49
C GLU A 106 -14.78 -3.26 6.79
N PRO A 107 -16.03 -3.39 7.27
CA PRO A 107 -16.53 -2.62 8.41
C PRO A 107 -15.72 -2.86 9.68
N GLU A 108 -15.15 -4.05 9.86
CA GLU A 108 -14.30 -4.40 11.00
C GLU A 108 -12.99 -3.60 10.99
N VAL A 109 -12.38 -3.42 9.80
CA VAL A 109 -11.19 -2.57 9.64
C VAL A 109 -11.55 -1.11 9.80
N ALA A 110 -12.70 -0.67 9.29
CA ALA A 110 -13.19 0.70 9.45
C ALA A 110 -13.38 1.06 10.94
N ALA A 111 -13.86 0.11 11.75
CA ALA A 111 -14.11 0.30 13.17
C ALA A 111 -12.84 0.39 14.05
N LEU A 112 -11.66 0.03 13.53
CA LEU A 112 -10.42 0.08 14.32
C LEU A 112 -10.10 1.52 14.77
N PRO A 113 -9.98 1.79 16.09
CA PRO A 113 -9.73 3.13 16.60
C PRO A 113 -8.27 3.54 16.39
N GLY A 114 -8.02 4.82 16.09
CA GLY A 114 -6.65 5.37 16.08
C GLY A 114 -5.72 4.86 14.96
N VAL A 115 -6.22 4.05 14.03
CA VAL A 115 -5.44 3.51 12.91
C VAL A 115 -5.42 4.53 11.75
N SER A 116 -4.20 4.87 11.29
CA SER A 116 -3.98 5.77 10.14
C SER A 116 -4.47 5.15 8.81
N GLU A 117 -4.60 5.97 7.78
CA GLU A 117 -5.05 5.50 6.45
C GLU A 117 -4.05 4.50 5.85
N GLU A 118 -2.75 4.75 6.00
CA GLU A 118 -1.67 3.89 5.53
C GLU A 118 -1.71 2.53 6.22
N LEU A 119 -1.92 2.52 7.55
CA LEU A 119 -2.01 1.28 8.30
C LEU A 119 -3.31 0.52 7.95
N ARG A 120 -4.42 1.21 7.67
CA ARG A 120 -5.64 0.56 7.15
C ARG A 120 -5.41 -0.09 5.79
N GLN A 121 -4.69 0.58 4.89
CA GLN A 121 -4.32 -0.01 3.60
C GLN A 121 -3.49 -1.29 3.80
N GLN A 122 -2.49 -1.26 4.68
CA GLN A 122 -1.68 -2.44 5.00
C GLN A 122 -2.51 -3.58 5.61
N ILE A 123 -3.43 -3.27 6.52
CA ILE A 123 -4.34 -4.26 7.11
C ILE A 123 -5.21 -4.91 6.03
N ILE A 124 -5.84 -4.12 5.17
CA ILE A 124 -6.69 -4.63 4.07
C ILE A 124 -5.87 -5.52 3.13
N GLN A 125 -4.67 -5.08 2.75
CA GLN A 125 -3.78 -5.87 1.90
C GLN A 125 -3.39 -7.19 2.55
N GLY A 126 -3.04 -7.20 3.84
CA GLY A 126 -2.72 -8.42 4.56
C GLY A 126 -3.90 -9.39 4.66
N LEU A 127 -5.13 -8.87 4.80
CA LEU A 127 -6.35 -9.70 4.75
C LEU A 127 -6.56 -10.30 3.36
N ASP A 128 -6.34 -9.55 2.29
CA ASP A 128 -6.44 -10.06 0.92
C ASP A 128 -5.43 -11.17 0.65
N GLU A 129 -4.19 -11.00 1.10
CA GLU A 129 -3.14 -12.02 1.00
C GLU A 129 -3.50 -13.30 1.77
N LEU A 130 -4.02 -13.16 2.99
CA LEU A 130 -4.50 -14.27 3.81
C LEU A 130 -5.65 -15.01 3.13
N ARG A 131 -6.59 -14.28 2.52
CA ARG A 131 -7.73 -14.82 1.77
C ARG A 131 -7.28 -15.54 0.50
N ALA A 132 -6.25 -15.03 -0.16
CA ALA A 132 -5.69 -15.62 -1.38
C ALA A 132 -4.78 -16.83 -1.11
N ALA A 133 -4.32 -17.06 0.12
CA ALA A 133 -3.40 -18.15 0.48
C ALA A 133 -3.96 -19.53 0.05
N PRO A 134 -3.29 -20.26 -0.86
CA PRO A 134 -3.82 -21.51 -1.42
C PRO A 134 -3.82 -22.67 -0.41
N ASP A 135 -2.93 -22.62 0.57
CA ASP A 135 -2.66 -23.73 1.50
C ASP A 135 -3.58 -23.75 2.73
N LEU A 136 -4.52 -22.80 2.83
CA LEU A 136 -5.42 -22.66 3.96
C LEU A 136 -6.86 -22.99 3.57
N THR A 137 -7.54 -23.76 4.42
CA THR A 137 -8.98 -24.00 4.27
C THR A 137 -9.76 -22.71 4.54
N ARG A 138 -11.00 -22.66 4.04
CA ARG A 138 -11.90 -21.52 4.30
C ARG A 138 -12.09 -21.25 5.81
N GLU A 139 -12.15 -22.31 6.61
CA GLU A 139 -12.30 -22.22 8.06
C GLU A 139 -11.03 -21.66 8.71
N GLN A 140 -9.85 -22.14 8.33
CA GLN A 140 -8.57 -21.64 8.83
C GLN A 140 -8.38 -20.16 8.52
N LYS A 141 -8.72 -19.72 7.30
CA LYS A 141 -8.70 -18.32 6.90
C LYS A 141 -9.59 -17.46 7.80
N ALA A 142 -10.85 -17.87 7.99
CA ALA A 142 -11.78 -17.15 8.85
C ALA A 142 -11.29 -17.06 10.31
N GLN A 143 -10.70 -18.14 10.84
CA GLN A 143 -10.13 -18.14 12.19
C GLN A 143 -8.93 -17.19 12.32
N LEU A 144 -8.03 -17.19 11.33
CA LEU A 144 -6.85 -16.32 11.30
C LEU A 144 -7.25 -14.84 11.13
N GLU A 145 -8.19 -14.54 10.23
CA GLU A 145 -8.74 -13.18 10.07
C GLU A 145 -9.33 -12.67 11.38
N ALA A 146 -10.21 -13.45 12.02
CA ALA A 146 -10.83 -13.06 13.28
C ALA A 146 -9.81 -12.94 14.43
N ALA A 147 -8.77 -13.77 14.44
CA ALA A 147 -7.69 -13.66 15.43
C ALA A 147 -6.85 -12.39 15.22
N TYR A 148 -6.49 -12.10 13.98
CA TYR A 148 -5.71 -10.92 13.59
C TYR A 148 -6.45 -9.63 13.93
N LEU A 149 -7.70 -9.49 13.50
CA LEU A 149 -8.51 -8.28 13.76
C LEU A 149 -8.73 -8.06 15.26
N ARG A 150 -9.02 -9.12 16.04
CA ARG A 150 -9.12 -9.01 17.51
C ARG A 150 -7.81 -8.61 18.18
N SER A 151 -6.67 -9.02 17.64
CA SER A 151 -5.37 -8.58 18.15
C SER A 151 -5.13 -7.10 17.86
N LEU A 152 -5.46 -6.65 16.65
CA LEU A 152 -5.33 -5.25 16.25
C LEU A 152 -6.24 -4.33 17.08
N SER A 153 -7.51 -4.69 17.26
CA SER A 153 -8.44 -3.90 18.09
C SER A 153 -7.93 -3.75 19.51
N ARG A 154 -7.51 -4.85 20.15
CA ARG A 154 -6.97 -4.81 21.52
C ARG A 154 -5.70 -3.97 21.63
N SER A 155 -4.80 -4.08 20.65
CA SER A 155 -3.59 -3.27 20.64
C SER A 155 -3.90 -1.78 20.44
N ALA A 156 -4.86 -1.46 19.59
CA ALA A 156 -5.26 -0.08 19.33
C ALA A 156 -5.95 0.56 20.53
N GLU A 157 -6.82 -0.20 21.22
CA GLU A 157 -7.44 0.21 22.48
C GLU A 157 -6.39 0.46 23.56
N ALA A 158 -5.47 -0.50 23.78
CA ALA A 158 -4.40 -0.34 24.77
C ALA A 158 -3.51 0.89 24.50
N ALA A 159 -3.14 1.11 23.23
CA ALA A 159 -2.34 2.28 22.86
C ALA A 159 -3.09 3.60 23.10
N ARG A 160 -4.39 3.63 22.82
CA ARG A 160 -5.25 4.79 23.11
C ARG A 160 -5.33 5.05 24.61
N ASP A 161 -5.57 4.02 25.41
CA ASP A 161 -5.73 4.16 26.85
C ASP A 161 -4.44 4.67 27.49
N GLN A 162 -3.28 4.12 27.07
CA GLN A 162 -1.97 4.59 27.52
C GLN A 162 -1.69 6.04 27.15
N LEU A 163 -2.07 6.48 25.95
CA LEU A 163 -1.96 7.88 25.53
C LEU A 163 -2.87 8.79 26.36
N GLN A 164 -4.10 8.37 26.65
CA GLN A 164 -5.03 9.13 27.47
C GLN A 164 -4.55 9.27 28.92
N GLU A 165 -4.00 8.20 29.49
CA GLU A 165 -3.38 8.22 30.82
C GLU A 165 -2.18 9.17 30.84
N THR A 166 -1.30 9.07 29.85
CA THR A 166 -0.14 9.97 29.70
C THR A 166 -0.59 11.44 29.62
N ILE A 167 -1.61 11.75 28.80
CA ILE A 167 -2.16 13.11 28.69
C ILE A 167 -2.76 13.58 30.02
N ARG A 168 -3.47 12.72 30.75
CA ARG A 168 -4.04 13.05 32.07
C ARG A 168 -2.93 13.39 33.07
N THR A 169 -1.87 12.57 33.14
CA THR A 169 -0.71 12.82 34.00
C THR A 169 -0.02 14.15 33.64
N PHE A 170 0.16 14.45 32.36
CA PHE A 170 0.78 15.72 31.93
C PHE A 170 -0.10 16.95 32.17
N ARG A 171 -1.44 16.80 32.21
CA ARG A 171 -2.36 17.91 32.49
C ARG A 171 -2.48 18.27 33.97
N GLY A 172 -1.91 17.46 34.87
CA GLY A 172 -1.96 17.72 36.31
C GLY A 172 -3.30 17.37 36.96
N ASP A 173 -4.15 16.59 36.29
CA ASP A 173 -5.39 16.03 36.87
C ASP A 173 -5.10 14.80 37.76
N SER A 174 -3.91 14.76 38.38
CA SER A 174 -3.59 13.78 39.42
C SER A 174 -4.09 14.36 40.75
N GLU A 175 -5.17 13.74 41.24
CA GLU A 175 -5.89 13.97 42.52
C GLU A 175 -5.34 15.03 43.48
#